data_AF-A0A2E3GAG6-F1
#
_entry.id   AF-A0A2E3GAG6-F1
#
_cell.length_a   1.000
_cell.length_b   1.000
_cell.length_c   1.000
_cell.angle_alpha   90.00
_cell.angle_beta   90.00
_cell.angle_gamma   90.00
#
_symmetry.space_group_name_H-M   'P 1'
#
loop_
_entity.id
_entity.type
_entity.pdbx_description
1 polymer ?
#
loop_
_entity_poly.entity_id
_entity_poly.type
_entity_poly.pdbx_seq_one_letter_code
_entity_poly.pdbx_strand_id
1 'polypeptide(L)'
;MRSFKHKEYIFSATLFSIIFLIFLIHFFLVQTTYLSPWSGGGFGMFSYLSGIDRQIHIHLIGDKTYYAILPPEKYKTFLNIRRFPRKSKLNTLLQEFQKRTWVISKDSNNPQMLDNTITPMKTEYFQNTFHHYFSSTVSGANIQHDPSASIPEDYTKVDFNHIEIIIYQPIFDYKNKQYYVKELIRASSKS
;
A
#
# COMPACT_ATOMS: atom_id res chain seq x y z
N MET A 1 -35.76 50.27 15.94
CA MET A 1 -34.99 49.70 14.82
C MET A 1 -33.64 49.05 15.17
N ARG A 2 -32.97 49.35 16.29
CA ARG A 2 -31.66 48.73 16.63
C ARG A 2 -31.71 47.26 17.10
N SER A 3 -32.86 46.79 17.62
CA SER A 3 -32.98 45.43 18.19
C SER A 3 -32.91 44.31 17.14
N PHE A 4 -33.37 44.55 15.91
CA PHE A 4 -33.37 43.52 14.85
C PHE A 4 -31.96 43.15 14.37
N LYS A 5 -31.06 44.14 14.21
CA LYS A 5 -29.67 43.92 13.77
C LYS A 5 -28.87 43.04 14.74
N HIS A 6 -29.20 43.10 16.04
CA HIS A 6 -28.49 42.29 17.04
C HIS A 6 -28.86 40.80 16.93
N LYS A 7 -30.14 40.49 16.65
CA LYS A 7 -30.60 39.10 16.48
C LYS A 7 -29.99 38.45 15.23
N GLU A 8 -29.90 39.19 14.13
CA GLU A 8 -29.27 38.72 12.89
C GLU A 8 -27.78 38.41 13.09
N TYR A 9 -27.06 39.28 13.80
CA TYR A 9 -25.64 39.05 14.10
C TYR A 9 -25.43 37.78 14.92
N ILE A 10 -26.20 37.60 16.00
CA ILE A 10 -26.11 36.39 16.85
C ILE A 10 -26.37 35.14 16.01
N PHE A 11 -27.43 35.12 15.20
CA PHE A 11 -27.75 33.98 14.36
C PHE A 11 -26.62 33.63 13.37
N SER A 12 -26.07 34.64 12.68
CA SER A 12 -24.96 34.43 11.74
C SER A 12 -23.70 33.90 12.42
N ALA A 13 -23.36 34.41 13.60
CA ALA A 13 -22.20 33.96 14.37
C ALA A 13 -22.36 32.52 14.86
N THR A 14 -23.56 32.16 15.33
CA THR A 14 -23.88 30.78 15.73
C THR A 14 -23.79 29.83 14.55
N LEU A 15 -24.38 30.18 13.40
CA LEU A 15 -24.32 29.36 12.19
C LEU A 15 -22.87 29.13 11.72
N PHE A 16 -22.06 30.19 11.67
CA PHE A 16 -20.65 30.08 11.30
C PHE A 16 -19.87 29.19 12.27
N SER A 17 -20.13 29.32 13.56
CA SER A 17 -19.50 28.50 14.61
C SER A 17 -19.85 27.02 14.45
N ILE A 18 -21.11 26.69 14.11
CA ILE A 18 -21.55 25.31 13.86
C ILE A 18 -20.85 24.73 12.62
N ILE A 19 -20.80 25.48 11.52
CA ILE A 19 -20.13 25.03 10.28
C ILE A 19 -18.64 24.77 10.54
N PHE A 20 -17.99 25.67 11.27
CA PHE A 20 -16.59 25.50 11.65
C PHE A 20 -16.37 24.27 12.54
N LEU A 21 -17.27 24.02 13.50
CA LEU A 21 -17.21 22.82 14.34
C LEU A 21 -17.37 21.54 13.51
N ILE A 22 -18.32 21.50 12.57
CA ILE A 22 -18.50 20.37 11.65
C ILE A 22 -17.23 20.14 10.84
N PHE A 23 -16.61 21.20 10.34
CA PHE A 23 -15.35 21.12 9.59
C PHE A 23 -14.22 20.53 10.45
N LEU A 24 -14.06 20.99 11.69
CA LEU A 24 -13.06 20.46 12.62
C LEU A 24 -13.31 18.99 12.97
N ILE A 25 -14.56 18.60 13.24
CA ILE A 25 -14.93 17.21 13.53
C ILE A 25 -14.63 16.33 12.31
N HIS A 26 -15.01 16.76 11.11
CA HIS A 26 -14.72 16.01 9.87
C HIS A 26 -13.22 15.88 9.66
N PHE A 27 -12.47 16.97 9.80
CA PHE A 27 -11.02 16.95 9.70
C PHE A 27 -10.39 15.98 10.73
N PHE A 28 -10.84 16.02 11.99
CA PHE A 28 -10.37 15.12 13.03
C PHE A 28 -10.71 13.65 12.73
N LEU A 29 -11.94 13.37 12.32
CA LEU A 29 -12.40 12.01 11.99
C LEU A 29 -11.64 11.45 10.78
N VAL A 30 -11.41 12.24 9.74
CA VAL A 30 -10.61 11.85 8.57
C VAL A 30 -9.17 11.48 8.97
N GLN A 31 -8.61 12.16 9.97
CA GLN A 31 -7.26 11.85 10.47
C GLN A 31 -7.23 10.62 11.39
N THR A 32 -8.27 10.37 12.18
CA THR A 32 -8.25 9.39 13.28
C THR A 32 -9.01 8.09 13.02
N THR A 33 -10.13 8.15 12.32
CA THR A 33 -11.09 7.02 12.22
C THR A 33 -11.05 6.27 10.89
N TYR A 34 -10.03 6.51 10.06
CA TYR A 34 -9.90 5.88 8.73
C TYR A 34 -11.09 6.15 7.79
N LEU A 35 -11.89 7.18 8.05
CA LEU A 35 -12.91 7.65 7.14
C LEU A 35 -12.22 8.36 5.97
N SER A 36 -12.53 7.95 4.73
CA SER A 36 -12.03 8.68 3.58
C SER A 36 -12.52 10.14 3.66
N PRO A 37 -11.74 11.14 3.24
CA PRO A 37 -12.13 12.55 3.29
C PRO A 37 -13.46 12.90 2.61
N TRP A 38 -14.07 11.93 1.90
CA TRP A 38 -15.21 12.08 1.01
C TRP A 38 -16.41 11.19 1.40
N SER A 39 -16.46 10.66 2.62
CA SER A 39 -17.54 9.71 2.99
C SER A 39 -18.86 10.33 3.46
N GLY A 40 -19.13 11.62 3.19
CA GLY A 40 -20.37 12.25 3.68
C GLY A 40 -20.83 13.42 2.85
N GLY A 41 -22.03 13.29 2.27
CA GLY A 41 -22.79 14.41 1.71
C GLY A 41 -23.59 14.00 0.47
N GLY A 42 -24.86 13.67 0.66
CA GLY A 42 -25.74 13.08 -0.34
C GLY A 42 -25.74 13.76 -1.70
N PHE A 43 -25.31 13.03 -2.71
CA PHE A 43 -25.93 12.81 -4.02
C PHE A 43 -25.34 11.47 -4.49
N GLY A 44 -26.18 10.49 -4.82
CA GLY A 44 -25.75 9.10 -5.05
C GLY A 44 -24.59 8.95 -6.04
N MET A 45 -23.82 7.87 -5.87
CA MET A 45 -22.65 7.44 -6.64
C MET A 45 -21.31 8.08 -6.25
N PHE A 46 -20.66 7.57 -5.21
CA PHE A 46 -19.25 7.20 -5.36
C PHE A 46 -19.02 5.88 -4.65
N SER A 47 -19.02 4.83 -5.47
CA SER A 47 -18.72 3.47 -5.11
C SER A 47 -17.49 3.43 -4.21
N TYR A 48 -17.63 2.74 -3.10
CA TYR A 48 -16.55 2.22 -2.28
C TYR A 48 -15.44 1.72 -3.22
N LEU A 49 -14.34 2.46 -3.40
CA LEU A 49 -13.15 1.98 -4.11
C LEU A 49 -12.35 1.04 -3.19
N SER A 50 -13.04 0.24 -2.36
CA SER A 50 -12.40 -0.81 -1.55
C SER A 50 -11.73 -1.89 -2.40
N GLY A 51 -12.03 -1.95 -3.70
CA GLY A 51 -11.37 -2.86 -4.63
C GLY A 51 -10.01 -2.35 -5.14
N ILE A 52 -9.71 -1.04 -5.02
CA ILE A 52 -8.50 -0.43 -5.59
C ILE A 52 -7.64 0.15 -4.46
N ASP A 53 -7.43 -0.67 -3.44
CA ASP A 53 -6.49 -0.33 -2.40
C ASP A 53 -5.07 -0.26 -3.00
N ARG A 54 -4.27 0.70 -2.52
CA ARG A 54 -2.83 0.76 -2.81
C ARG A 54 -2.19 -0.59 -2.56
N GLN A 55 -1.28 -0.99 -3.44
CA GLN A 55 -0.57 -2.24 -3.32
C GLN A 55 0.85 -1.97 -2.89
N ILE A 56 1.37 -2.82 -2.01
CA ILE A 56 2.78 -2.78 -1.63
C ILE A 56 3.39 -4.04 -2.20
N HIS A 57 4.36 -3.85 -3.07
CA HIS A 57 5.16 -4.91 -3.64
C HIS A 57 6.51 -4.87 -2.95
N ILE A 58 6.98 -6.04 -2.52
CA ILE A 58 8.27 -6.18 -1.88
C ILE A 58 9.08 -7.14 -2.73
N HIS A 59 10.24 -6.68 -3.15
CA HIS A 59 11.13 -7.39 -4.03
C HIS A 59 12.43 -7.70 -3.28
N LEU A 60 12.79 -8.98 -3.24
CA LEU A 60 14.08 -9.45 -2.76
C LEU A 60 14.96 -9.68 -3.98
N ILE A 61 16.11 -9.00 -4.05
CA ILE A 61 16.94 -8.99 -5.24
C ILE A 61 18.35 -9.51 -4.88
N GLY A 62 18.67 -10.69 -5.42
CA GLY A 62 19.99 -11.31 -5.37
C GLY A 62 20.79 -11.05 -6.65
N ASP A 63 21.96 -11.67 -6.80
CA ASP A 63 22.83 -11.48 -7.97
C ASP A 63 22.18 -11.87 -9.30
N LYS A 64 21.36 -12.93 -9.28
CA LYS A 64 20.70 -13.49 -10.46
C LYS A 64 19.24 -13.84 -10.21
N THR A 65 18.70 -13.46 -9.06
CA THR A 65 17.39 -13.91 -8.60
C THR A 65 16.56 -12.73 -8.12
N TYR A 66 15.28 -12.79 -8.42
CA TYR A 66 14.31 -11.78 -8.07
C TYR A 66 13.09 -12.49 -7.49
N TYR A 67 12.66 -12.08 -6.30
CA TYR A 67 11.48 -12.65 -5.65
C TYR A 67 10.51 -11.55 -5.26
N ALA A 68 9.28 -11.65 -5.77
CA ALA A 68 8.16 -10.88 -5.23
C ALA A 68 7.59 -11.62 -4.02
N ILE A 69 7.49 -10.94 -2.89
CA ILE A 69 6.97 -11.53 -1.66
C ILE A 69 5.72 -10.82 -1.19
N LEU A 70 4.83 -11.61 -0.59
CA LEU A 70 3.71 -11.07 0.16
C LEU A 70 4.16 -10.76 1.59
N PRO A 71 3.94 -9.54 2.07
CA PRO A 71 4.20 -9.18 3.45
C PRO A 71 3.21 -9.93 4.35
N PRO A 72 3.68 -10.51 5.47
CA PRO A 72 2.81 -11.17 6.42
C PRO A 72 1.69 -10.26 6.90
N GLU A 73 0.44 -10.72 6.84
CA GLU A 73 -0.75 -9.95 7.22
C GLU A 73 -0.71 -9.44 8.67
N LYS A 74 0.11 -10.06 9.52
CA LYS A 74 0.25 -9.73 10.95
C LYS A 74 0.89 -8.35 11.19
N TYR A 75 1.49 -7.70 10.20
CA TYR A 75 2.09 -6.37 10.41
C TYR A 75 1.04 -5.26 10.36
N LYS A 76 0.56 -4.81 11.53
CA LYS A 76 -0.22 -3.56 11.64
C LYS A 76 0.47 -2.37 10.95
N THR A 77 1.81 -2.34 11.00
CA THR A 77 2.65 -1.35 10.30
C THR A 77 2.40 -1.35 8.80
N PHE A 78 2.18 -2.51 8.19
CA PHE A 78 1.94 -2.66 6.77
C PHE A 78 0.62 -2.01 6.33
N LEU A 79 -0.47 -2.26 7.05
CA LEU A 79 -1.77 -1.60 6.81
C LEU A 79 -1.64 -0.08 6.91
N ASN A 80 -0.87 0.41 7.88
CA ASN A 80 -0.62 1.83 8.06
C ASN A 80 0.22 2.45 6.94
N ILE A 81 1.23 1.74 6.44
CA ILE A 81 2.07 2.17 5.32
C ILE A 81 1.26 2.20 4.02
N ARG A 82 0.40 1.20 3.80
CA ARG A 82 -0.50 1.13 2.64
C ARG A 82 -1.42 2.35 2.58
N ARG A 83 -1.99 2.74 3.72
CA ARG A 83 -2.91 3.89 3.83
C ARG A 83 -2.21 5.25 3.84
N PHE A 84 -1.03 5.34 4.47
CA PHE A 84 -0.29 6.58 4.61
C PHE A 84 1.20 6.35 4.28
N PRO A 85 1.54 6.23 2.98
CA PRO A 85 2.90 5.97 2.55
C PRO A 85 3.78 7.15 2.96
N ARG A 86 4.79 6.89 3.77
CA ARG A 86 5.81 7.86 4.19
C ARG A 86 7.18 7.23 4.05
N LYS A 87 8.15 7.98 3.49
CA LYS A 87 9.51 7.47 3.24
C LYS A 87 10.16 6.92 4.50
N SER A 88 10.02 7.62 5.63
CA SER A 88 10.53 7.17 6.93
C SER A 88 9.97 5.82 7.36
N LYS A 89 8.65 5.60 7.22
CA LYS A 89 8.01 4.32 7.57
C LYS A 89 8.43 3.19 6.64
N LEU A 90 8.59 3.46 5.34
CA LEU A 90 9.12 2.48 4.40
C LEU A 90 10.56 2.11 4.75
N ASN A 91 11.39 3.09 5.12
CA ASN A 91 12.77 2.83 5.53
C ASN A 91 12.81 1.99 6.82
N THR A 92 11.93 2.24 7.79
CA THR A 92 11.81 1.39 8.99
C THR A 92 11.42 -0.04 8.61
N LEU A 93 10.42 -0.21 7.74
CA LEU A 93 10.00 -1.52 7.25
C LEU A 93 11.14 -2.23 6.52
N LEU A 94 11.88 -1.50 5.69
CA LEU A 94 13.05 -2.00 4.98
C LEU A 94 14.13 -2.50 5.94
N GLN A 95 14.45 -1.72 6.98
CA GLN A 95 15.39 -2.13 8.04
C GLN A 95 14.92 -3.38 8.79
N GLU A 96 13.62 -3.51 9.06
CA GLU A 96 13.06 -4.72 9.66
C GLU A 96 13.19 -5.93 8.72
N PHE A 97 13.03 -5.75 7.41
CA PHE A 97 13.16 -6.80 6.41
C PHE A 97 14.61 -7.23 6.20
N GLN A 98 15.56 -6.30 6.28
CA GLN A 98 17.00 -6.59 6.21
C GLN A 98 17.50 -7.45 7.39
N LYS A 99 16.86 -7.34 8.56
CA LYS A 99 17.22 -8.10 9.75
C LYS A 99 16.71 -9.54 9.74
N ARG A 100 15.91 -9.92 8.73
CA ARG A 100 15.26 -11.23 8.67
C ARG A 100 16.08 -12.23 7.87
N THR A 101 15.97 -13.49 8.29
CA THR A 101 16.45 -14.61 7.50
C THR A 101 15.34 -15.05 6.56
N TRP A 102 15.67 -15.09 5.27
CA TRP A 102 14.76 -15.51 4.23
C TRP A 102 15.05 -16.95 3.84
N VAL A 103 13.99 -17.74 3.75
CA VAL A 103 14.07 -19.16 3.40
C VAL A 103 13.10 -19.47 2.27
N ILE A 104 13.54 -20.27 1.32
CA ILE A 104 12.72 -20.73 0.19
C ILE A 104 12.54 -22.23 0.28
N SER A 105 11.32 -22.72 0.09
CA SER A 105 11.04 -24.16 0.03
C SER A 105 11.74 -24.78 -1.18
N LYS A 106 12.45 -25.89 -0.97
CA LYS A 106 13.11 -26.69 -2.02
C LYS A 106 12.13 -27.24 -3.04
N ASP A 107 10.89 -27.49 -2.63
CA ASP A 107 9.82 -28.00 -3.49
C ASP A 107 9.20 -26.93 -4.39
N SER A 108 9.61 -25.66 -4.26
CA SER A 108 9.20 -24.60 -5.17
C SER A 108 9.93 -24.74 -6.52
N ASN A 109 9.57 -25.77 -7.29
CA ASN A 109 10.09 -26.09 -8.64
C ASN A 109 9.79 -25.03 -9.71
N ASN A 110 9.42 -23.81 -9.31
CA ASN A 110 9.13 -22.72 -10.23
C ASN A 110 9.49 -21.37 -9.59
N PRO A 111 10.78 -21.08 -9.32
CA PRO A 111 11.18 -19.70 -9.20
C PRO A 111 10.98 -19.09 -10.59
N GLN A 112 9.84 -18.44 -10.81
CA GLN A 112 9.67 -17.61 -12.00
C GLN A 112 10.78 -16.56 -11.94
N MET A 113 11.88 -16.81 -12.65
CA MET A 113 12.87 -15.79 -12.97
C MET A 113 12.10 -14.73 -13.76
N LEU A 114 11.73 -13.64 -13.09
CA LEU A 114 11.27 -12.45 -13.80
C LEU A 114 12.44 -12.00 -14.67
N ASP A 115 12.32 -12.18 -15.98
CA ASP A 115 13.28 -11.66 -16.94
C ASP A 115 13.49 -10.16 -16.65
N ASN A 116 14.74 -9.77 -16.44
CA ASN A 116 15.15 -8.50 -15.82
C ASN A 116 14.82 -7.27 -16.71
N THR A 117 14.17 -7.48 -17.85
CA THR A 117 13.59 -6.43 -18.67
C THR A 117 12.42 -5.78 -17.95
N ILE A 118 12.71 -4.69 -17.23
CA ILE A 118 11.72 -3.69 -16.78
C ILE A 118 11.10 -3.07 -18.04
N THR A 119 10.18 -3.79 -18.65
CA THR A 119 9.37 -3.28 -19.75
C THR A 119 8.24 -2.50 -19.10
N PRO A 120 8.01 -1.22 -19.44
CA PRO A 120 6.85 -0.49 -18.91
C PRO A 120 5.59 -1.30 -19.26
N MET A 121 4.93 -1.81 -18.22
CA MET A 121 3.81 -2.73 -18.33
C MET A 121 2.72 -2.08 -19.20
N LYS A 122 2.52 -2.58 -20.43
CA LYS A 122 1.44 -2.10 -21.30
C LYS A 122 0.10 -2.39 -20.62
N THR A 123 -0.78 -1.40 -20.63
CA THR A 123 -2.08 -1.30 -19.95
C THR A 123 -3.01 -2.50 -20.19
N GLU A 124 -2.91 -3.16 -21.35
CA GLU A 124 -3.71 -4.34 -21.69
C GLU A 124 -3.36 -5.59 -20.85
N TYR A 125 -2.15 -5.68 -20.32
CA TYR A 125 -1.75 -6.76 -19.41
C TYR A 125 -2.31 -6.58 -17.99
N PHE A 126 -2.84 -5.42 -17.62
CA PHE A 126 -3.28 -5.20 -16.25
C PHE A 126 -4.57 -5.96 -15.91
N GLN A 127 -5.51 -6.16 -16.85
CA GLN A 127 -6.75 -6.87 -16.52
C GLN A 127 -6.56 -8.40 -16.41
N ASN A 128 -5.75 -9.00 -17.29
CA ASN A 128 -5.51 -10.45 -17.27
C ASN A 128 -4.38 -10.84 -16.31
N THR A 129 -3.29 -10.05 -16.23
CA THR A 129 -2.14 -10.41 -15.39
C THR A 129 -2.29 -9.95 -13.94
N PHE A 130 -3.23 -9.09 -13.60
CA PHE A 130 -3.49 -8.79 -12.18
C PHE A 130 -4.21 -9.95 -11.49
N HIS A 131 -5.10 -10.68 -12.18
CA HIS A 131 -5.57 -11.97 -11.68
C HIS A 131 -4.50 -13.06 -11.78
N HIS A 132 -3.66 -13.04 -12.82
CA HIS A 132 -2.65 -14.06 -13.03
C HIS A 132 -1.41 -13.94 -12.14
N TYR A 133 -0.93 -12.74 -11.80
CA TYR A 133 0.16 -12.50 -10.85
C TYR A 133 -0.28 -12.68 -9.41
N PHE A 134 -1.56 -12.48 -9.09
CA PHE A 134 -2.11 -12.85 -7.77
C PHE A 134 -2.25 -14.37 -7.63
N SER A 135 -2.57 -15.10 -8.70
CA SER A 135 -2.60 -16.57 -8.69
C SER A 135 -1.22 -17.22 -8.91
N SER A 136 -0.27 -16.50 -9.52
CA SER A 136 1.13 -16.92 -9.71
C SER A 136 2.10 -16.23 -8.76
N THR A 137 1.61 -15.56 -7.70
CA THR A 137 2.45 -15.17 -6.57
C THR A 137 3.04 -16.45 -6.02
N VAL A 138 4.27 -16.75 -6.43
CA VAL A 138 4.96 -17.96 -5.99
C VAL A 138 5.15 -17.80 -4.48
N SER A 139 4.33 -18.55 -3.75
CA SER A 139 4.43 -18.82 -2.32
C SER A 139 5.72 -19.60 -2.01
N GLY A 140 6.88 -19.03 -2.36
CA GLY A 140 8.17 -19.70 -2.27
C GLY A 140 8.98 -19.21 -1.07
N ALA A 141 9.07 -17.90 -0.88
CA ALA A 141 9.86 -17.29 0.18
C ALA A 141 9.01 -17.06 1.43
N ASN A 142 9.15 -17.96 2.39
CA ASN A 142 8.58 -17.78 3.73
C ASN A 142 9.55 -16.98 4.60
N ILE A 143 8.98 -16.12 5.44
CA ILE A 143 9.75 -15.34 6.41
C ILE A 143 9.93 -16.16 7.68
N GLN A 144 11.18 -16.49 8.01
CA GLN A 144 11.50 -16.99 9.34
C GLN A 144 11.71 -15.79 10.28
N HIS A 145 10.94 -15.75 11.36
CA HIS A 145 10.95 -14.63 12.31
C HIS A 145 12.14 -14.64 13.27
N ASP A 146 12.75 -15.80 13.46
CA ASP A 146 13.82 -16.02 14.44
C ASP A 146 15.09 -16.47 13.72
N PRO A 147 16.17 -15.66 13.72
CA PRO A 147 17.44 -16.03 13.10
C PRO A 147 18.17 -17.16 13.85
N SER A 148 17.75 -17.50 15.07
CA SER A 148 18.33 -18.60 15.88
C SER A 148 17.62 -19.94 15.68
N ALA A 149 16.44 -19.95 15.06
CA ALA A 149 15.73 -21.18 14.77
C ALA A 149 16.42 -21.95 13.64
N SER A 150 16.53 -23.27 13.78
CA SER A 150 17.04 -24.13 12.72
C SER A 150 16.17 -23.99 11.46
N ILE A 151 16.82 -23.95 10.30
CA ILE A 151 16.13 -23.96 9.01
C ILE A 151 15.63 -25.39 8.79
N PRO A 152 14.33 -25.62 8.50
CA PRO A 152 13.83 -26.96 8.23
C PRO A 152 14.55 -27.55 6.99
N GLU A 153 14.74 -28.87 6.96
CA GLU A 153 15.53 -29.54 5.91
C GLU A 153 15.01 -29.28 4.49
N ASP A 154 13.70 -29.01 4.35
CA ASP A 154 13.03 -28.74 3.07
C ASP A 154 13.17 -27.28 2.61
N TYR A 155 13.97 -26.47 3.30
CA TYR A 155 14.17 -25.07 2.98
C TYR A 155 15.63 -24.75 2.73
N THR A 156 15.87 -23.76 1.88
CA THR A 156 17.20 -23.23 1.59
C THR A 156 17.23 -21.76 1.97
N LYS A 157 18.26 -21.36 2.73
CA LYS A 157 18.50 -19.95 3.03
C LYS A 157 18.81 -19.21 1.73
N VAL A 158 18.21 -18.04 1.55
CA VAL A 158 18.53 -17.18 0.41
C VAL A 158 19.15 -15.88 0.89
N ASP A 159 20.35 -15.63 0.39
CA ASP A 159 21.04 -14.37 0.62
C ASP A 159 20.66 -13.39 -0.49
N PHE A 160 20.32 -12.16 -0.08
CA PHE A 160 19.94 -11.08 -0.98
C PHE A 160 20.91 -9.93 -0.83
N ASN A 161 21.24 -9.29 -1.95
CA ASN A 161 22.12 -8.13 -1.95
C ASN A 161 21.36 -6.86 -1.60
N HIS A 162 20.09 -6.77 -2.03
CA HIS A 162 19.24 -5.65 -1.72
C HIS A 162 17.76 -6.02 -1.70
N ILE A 163 17.00 -5.18 -1.00
CA ILE A 163 15.55 -5.28 -0.85
C ILE A 163 14.97 -3.97 -1.39
N GLU A 164 13.92 -4.09 -2.20
CA GLU A 164 13.13 -2.96 -2.65
C GLU A 164 11.68 -3.09 -2.18
N ILE A 165 11.13 -1.99 -1.70
CA ILE A 165 9.73 -1.88 -1.33
C ILE A 165 9.13 -0.77 -2.17
N ILE A 166 8.16 -1.12 -3.00
CA ILE A 166 7.49 -0.20 -3.92
C ILE A 166 6.01 -0.18 -3.61
N ILE A 167 5.44 1.01 -3.47
CA ILE A 167 4.01 1.21 -3.28
C ILE A 167 3.41 1.77 -4.55
N TYR A 168 2.41 1.05 -5.04
CA TYR A 168 1.70 1.35 -6.25
C TYR A 168 0.28 1.80 -5.94
N GLN A 169 -0.19 2.81 -6.68
CA GLN A 169 -1.59 3.20 -6.70
C GLN A 169 -2.15 2.93 -8.10
N PRO A 170 -3.18 2.07 -8.21
CA PRO A 170 -3.90 1.96 -9.47
C PRO A 170 -4.70 3.25 -9.68
N ILE A 171 -4.67 3.76 -10.90
CA ILE A 171 -5.40 4.95 -11.31
C ILE A 171 -6.23 4.58 -12.54
N PHE A 172 -7.51 4.92 -12.50
CA PHE A 172 -8.39 4.77 -13.65
C PHE A 172 -8.35 6.05 -14.49
N ASP A 173 -7.89 5.93 -15.72
CA ASP A 173 -7.99 6.98 -16.73
C ASP A 173 -9.39 6.95 -17.35
N TYR A 174 -10.24 7.89 -16.96
CA TYR A 174 -11.61 8.00 -17.48
C TYR A 174 -11.65 8.34 -18.98
N LYS A 175 -10.66 9.07 -19.50
CA LYS A 175 -10.62 9.47 -20.91
C LYS A 175 -10.39 8.24 -21.79
N ASN A 176 -9.46 7.40 -21.38
CA ASN A 176 -9.05 6.21 -22.13
C ASN A 176 -9.76 4.93 -21.68
N LYS A 177 -10.56 4.99 -20.60
CA LYS A 177 -11.22 3.83 -19.95
C LYS A 177 -10.24 2.70 -19.60
N GLN A 178 -9.04 3.06 -19.14
CA GLN A 178 -7.96 2.13 -18.84
C GLN A 178 -7.43 2.32 -17.42
N TYR A 179 -6.94 1.24 -16.80
CA TYR A 179 -6.24 1.30 -15.51
C TYR A 179 -4.74 1.35 -15.75
N TYR A 180 -4.05 2.30 -15.11
CA TYR A 180 -2.59 2.32 -15.06
C TYR A 180 -2.11 2.32 -13.62
N VAL A 181 -0.84 2.00 -13.42
CA VAL A 181 -0.20 2.00 -12.11
C VAL A 181 0.71 3.21 -11.99
N LYS A 182 0.55 3.95 -10.90
CA LYS A 182 1.48 5.00 -10.51
C LYS A 182 2.30 4.53 -9.32
N GLU A 183 3.62 4.57 -9.46
CA GLU A 183 4.53 4.47 -8.31
C GLU A 183 4.31 5.69 -7.41
N LEU A 184 3.93 5.44 -6.15
CA LEU A 184 3.77 6.49 -5.15
C LEU A 184 5.08 6.75 -4.41
N ILE A 185 5.73 5.67 -3.98
CA ILE A 185 6.94 5.74 -3.18
C ILE A 185 7.73 4.45 -3.31
N ARG A 186 9.06 4.59 -3.32
CA ARG A 186 10.03 3.50 -3.33
C ARG A 186 11.03 3.70 -2.20
N ALA A 187 11.40 2.60 -1.56
CA ALA A 187 12.56 2.51 -0.69
C ALA A 187 13.43 1.34 -1.16
N SER A 188 14.74 1.55 -1.21
CA SER A 188 15.72 0.55 -1.59
C SER A 188 16.79 0.49 -0.51
N SER A 189 17.29 -0.72 -0.22
CA SER A 189 18.40 -0.88 0.73
C SER A 189 19.75 -0.57 0.10
N LYS A 190 19.80 -0.42 -1.23
CA LYS A 190 21.00 -0.02 -1.94
C LYS A 190 21.14 1.50 -1.79
N SER A 191 22.21 1.92 -1.10
CA SER A 191 22.61 3.32 -0.92
C SER A 191 23.07 3.94 -2.23
#